data_AF-A0A8S8XTP0-F1
#
_entry.id   AF-A0A8S8XTP0-F1
#
_cell.length_a   1.000
_cell.length_b   1.000
_cell.length_c   1.000
_cell.angle_alpha   90.00
_cell.angle_beta   90.00
_cell.angle_gamma   90.00
#
_symmetry.space_group_name_H-M   'P 1'
#
loop_
_entity.id
_entity.type
_entity.pdbx_description
1 polymer ?
#
loop_
_entity_poly.entity_id
_entity_poly.type
_entity_poly.pdbx_seq_one_letter_code
_entity_poly.pdbx_strand_id
1 'polypeptide(L)'
;MSNRMDTIWSQLDRKSTAIAEFTLRQYRTRISTWVVMIASVVALLLILLFYIEAMNTEIEAIDNDGDSFDSDGDGYPNGQEKLLGTNPDSAEDFPVGVEPDPPEKWINEDDIDWDSLQDGTITSEQMTMVTAWNITIHQVKGYQR
;
A
#
# COMPACT_ATOMS: atom_id res chain seq x y z
N MET A 1 63.88 46.29 27.03
CA MET A 1 62.95 45.15 26.87
C MET A 1 62.03 45.23 25.63
N SER A 2 62.00 46.34 24.87
CA SER A 2 61.05 46.57 23.76
C SER A 2 61.34 45.75 22.49
N ASN A 3 62.61 45.69 22.06
CA ASN A 3 62.99 45.15 20.74
C ASN A 3 62.56 43.69 20.47
N ARG A 4 62.43 42.88 21.52
CA ARG A 4 61.99 41.48 21.37
C ARG A 4 60.50 41.40 21.06
N MET A 5 59.68 42.23 21.70
CA MET A 5 58.23 42.21 21.52
C MET A 5 57.85 42.75 20.16
N ASP A 6 58.44 43.87 19.74
CA ASP A 6 58.18 44.47 18.43
C ASP A 6 58.51 43.51 17.27
N THR A 7 59.57 42.70 17.43
CA THR A 7 59.96 41.65 16.48
C THR A 7 58.99 40.45 16.50
N ILE A 8 58.48 40.07 17.67
CA ILE A 8 57.49 38.98 17.81
C ILE A 8 56.16 39.38 17.16
N TRP A 9 55.70 40.61 17.38
CA TRP A 9 54.45 41.13 16.82
C TRP A 9 54.50 41.20 15.29
N SER A 10 55.58 41.71 14.70
CA SER A 10 55.70 41.77 13.23
C SER A 10 55.80 40.38 12.58
N GLN A 11 56.44 39.42 13.26
CA GLN A 11 56.46 38.03 12.80
C GLN A 11 55.09 37.37 12.89
N LEU A 12 54.26 37.74 13.87
CA LEU A 12 52.92 37.21 14.05
C LEU A 12 51.97 37.73 12.97
N ASP A 13 52.01 39.02 12.63
CA ASP A 13 51.18 39.62 11.57
C ASP A 13 51.52 39.10 10.17
N ARG A 14 52.80 38.87 9.88
CA ARG A 14 53.22 38.27 8.61
C ARG A 14 52.74 36.82 8.48
N LYS A 15 52.72 36.09 9.59
CA LYS A 15 52.24 34.70 9.63
C LYS A 15 50.71 34.62 9.56
N SER A 16 50.00 35.48 10.30
CA SER A 16 48.54 35.53 10.28
C SER A 16 48.02 35.90 8.89
N THR A 17 48.66 36.86 8.22
CA THR A 17 48.33 37.26 6.84
C THR A 17 48.53 36.11 5.85
N ALA A 18 49.63 35.35 5.95
CA ALA A 18 49.88 34.21 5.06
C ALA A 18 48.84 33.08 5.25
N ILE A 19 48.41 32.85 6.49
CA ILE A 19 47.36 31.86 6.81
C ILE A 19 46.00 32.35 6.30
N ALA A 20 45.68 33.63 6.49
CA ALA A 20 44.46 34.24 5.98
C ALA A 20 44.37 34.18 4.45
N GLU A 21 45.49 34.37 3.75
CA GLU A 21 45.56 34.23 2.30
C GLU A 21 45.33 32.78 1.86
N PHE A 22 45.91 31.80 2.57
CA PHE A 22 45.69 30.39 2.27
C PHE A 22 44.23 29.96 2.50
N THR A 23 43.60 30.41 3.58
CA THR A 23 42.20 30.09 3.88
C THR A 23 41.23 30.75 2.90
N LEU A 24 41.47 32.00 2.50
CA LEU A 24 40.67 32.69 1.49
C LEU A 24 40.70 32.00 0.12
N ARG A 25 41.82 31.35 -0.23
CA ARG A 25 41.94 30.57 -1.48
C ARG A 25 41.23 29.21 -1.40
N GLN A 26 41.16 28.58 -0.23
CA GLN A 26 40.47 27.28 -0.06
C GLN A 26 38.94 27.36 0.03
N TYR A 27 38.40 28.55 0.31
CA TYR A 27 36.95 28.76 0.47
C TYR A 27 36.18 28.78 -0.86
N ARG A 28 36.86 28.94 -2.00
CA ARG A 28 36.25 29.40 -3.25
C ARG A 28 35.42 28.35 -4.02
N THR A 29 35.55 27.05 -3.77
CA THR A 29 34.98 26.02 -4.67
C THR A 29 34.32 24.82 -3.99
N ARG A 30 34.14 24.80 -2.66
CA ARG A 30 33.57 23.63 -2.00
C ARG A 30 32.06 23.75 -1.87
N ILE A 31 31.34 23.12 -2.81
CA ILE A 31 29.93 22.77 -2.61
C ILE A 31 29.86 21.97 -1.31
N SER A 32 29.06 22.45 -0.37
CA SER A 32 28.98 21.88 0.97
C SER A 32 28.28 20.52 0.95
N THR A 33 28.81 19.53 1.67
CA THR A 33 28.14 18.23 1.87
C THR A 33 26.73 18.40 2.43
N TRP A 34 26.49 19.44 3.25
CA TRP A 34 25.17 19.79 3.77
C TRP A 34 24.20 20.21 2.66
N VAL A 35 24.69 20.91 1.63
CA VAL A 35 23.85 21.32 0.48
C VAL A 35 23.41 20.07 -0.30
N VAL A 36 24.32 19.12 -0.51
CA VAL A 36 23.99 17.86 -1.20
C VAL A 36 23.01 17.01 -0.38
N MET A 37 23.21 16.94 0.94
CA MET A 37 22.30 16.23 1.85
C MET A 37 20.90 16.85 1.83
N ILE A 38 20.79 18.17 1.91
CA ILE A 38 19.51 18.88 1.85
C ILE A 38 18.83 18.67 0.49
N ALA A 39 19.58 18.79 -0.61
CA ALA A 39 19.05 18.57 -1.95
C ALA A 39 18.52 17.14 -2.14
N SER A 40 19.22 16.13 -1.59
CA SER A 40 18.77 14.73 -1.65
C SER A 40 17.49 14.50 -0.85
N VAL A 41 17.38 15.09 0.36
CA VAL A 41 16.17 14.96 1.19
C VAL A 41 14.99 15.66 0.52
N VAL A 42 15.19 16.84 -0.06
CA VAL A 42 14.14 17.55 -0.79
C VAL A 42 13.65 16.72 -1.99
N ALA A 43 14.55 16.10 -2.75
CA ALA A 43 14.18 15.23 -3.86
C ALA A 43 13.32 14.03 -3.41
N LEU A 44 13.67 13.38 -2.30
CA LEU A 44 12.89 12.28 -1.73
C LEU A 44 11.51 12.73 -1.24
N LEU A 45 11.44 13.91 -0.60
CA LEU A 45 10.16 14.48 -0.16
C LEU A 45 9.25 14.81 -1.35
N LEU A 46 9.79 15.32 -2.45
CA LEU A 46 9.01 15.56 -3.67
C LEU A 46 8.46 14.25 -4.27
N ILE A 47 9.28 13.20 -4.31
CA ILE A 47 8.82 11.87 -4.75
C ILE A 47 7.71 11.35 -3.83
N LEU A 48 7.84 11.52 -2.52
CA LEU A 48 6.81 11.13 -1.55
C LEU A 48 5.49 11.87 -1.78
N LEU A 49 5.52 13.16 -2.10
CA LEU A 49 4.31 13.94 -2.38
C LEU A 49 3.58 13.39 -3.62
N PHE A 50 4.30 13.15 -4.71
CA PHE A 50 3.71 12.51 -5.89
C PHE A 50 3.21 11.09 -5.62
N TYR A 51 3.89 10.34 -4.74
CA TYR A 51 3.44 9.01 -4.33
C TYR A 51 2.10 9.06 -3.58
N ILE A 52 1.95 10.00 -2.64
CA ILE A 52 0.70 10.18 -1.90
C ILE A 52 -0.42 10.60 -2.86
N GLU A 53 -0.15 11.51 -3.80
CA GLU A 53 -1.11 11.91 -4.81
C GLU A 53 -1.56 10.72 -5.67
N ALA A 54 -0.61 9.91 -6.17
CA ALA A 54 -0.91 8.74 -6.98
C ALA A 54 -1.66 7.64 -6.21
N MET A 55 -1.44 7.50 -4.90
CA MET A 55 -2.16 6.51 -4.08
C MET A 55 -3.55 7.01 -3.64
N ASN A 56 -3.79 8.31 -3.68
CA ASN A 56 -5.08 8.92 -3.36
C ASN A 56 -5.95 9.13 -4.61
N THR A 57 -5.57 8.58 -5.76
CA THR A 57 -6.49 8.50 -6.90
C THR A 57 -7.48 7.39 -6.66
N GLU A 58 -8.76 7.73 -6.56
CA GLU A 58 -9.85 6.76 -6.56
C GLU A 58 -9.88 6.05 -7.91
N ILE A 59 -9.81 4.71 -7.90
CA ILE A 59 -10.01 3.89 -9.09
C ILE A 59 -11.51 3.67 -9.20
N GLU A 60 -12.12 4.04 -10.32
CA GLU A 60 -13.52 3.70 -10.58
C GLU A 60 -13.64 2.18 -10.69
N ALA A 61 -14.49 1.59 -9.85
CA ALA A 61 -14.80 0.17 -9.93
C ALA A 61 -15.55 -0.10 -11.24
N ILE A 62 -15.07 -1.09 -12.00
CA ILE A 62 -15.66 -1.52 -13.26
C ILE A 62 -16.19 -2.93 -13.06
N ASP A 63 -17.46 -3.14 -13.40
CA ASP A 63 -18.08 -4.46 -13.39
C ASP A 63 -17.46 -5.32 -14.51
N ASN A 64 -16.82 -6.41 -14.12
CA ASN A 64 -16.10 -7.31 -15.02
C ASN A 64 -16.71 -8.72 -15.09
N ASP A 65 -17.73 -9.04 -14.28
CA ASP A 65 -18.36 -10.35 -14.27
C ASP A 65 -19.89 -10.31 -14.53
N GLY A 66 -20.46 -9.10 -14.60
CA GLY A 66 -21.83 -8.81 -14.98
C GLY A 66 -22.84 -9.11 -13.88
N ASP A 67 -22.40 -9.26 -12.64
CA ASP A 67 -23.28 -9.60 -11.52
C ASP A 67 -24.06 -8.39 -10.97
N SER A 68 -23.69 -7.16 -11.36
CA SER A 68 -24.43 -5.94 -11.02
C SER A 68 -25.69 -5.70 -11.85
N PHE A 69 -25.82 -6.40 -12.98
CA PHE A 69 -26.96 -6.29 -13.88
C PHE A 69 -28.17 -7.06 -13.37
N ASP A 70 -29.36 -6.62 -13.73
CA ASP A 70 -30.63 -7.34 -13.56
C ASP A 70 -31.00 -7.93 -14.93
N SER A 71 -30.81 -9.24 -15.10
CA SER A 71 -30.97 -9.90 -16.41
C SER A 71 -32.44 -10.13 -16.79
N ASP A 72 -33.32 -10.32 -15.81
CA ASP A 72 -34.71 -10.72 -16.02
C ASP A 72 -35.73 -9.59 -15.74
N GLY A 73 -35.28 -8.50 -15.12
CA GLY A 73 -36.03 -7.27 -14.90
C GLY A 73 -36.91 -7.29 -13.65
N ASP A 74 -36.66 -8.16 -12.69
CA ASP A 74 -37.45 -8.28 -11.46
C ASP A 74 -37.03 -7.27 -10.35
N GLY A 75 -35.92 -6.57 -10.57
CA GLY A 75 -35.36 -5.56 -9.70
C GLY A 75 -34.23 -6.04 -8.79
N TYR A 76 -33.85 -7.31 -8.80
CA TYR A 76 -32.70 -7.84 -8.07
C TYR A 76 -31.47 -7.93 -8.98
N PRO A 77 -30.27 -7.51 -8.50
CA PRO A 77 -29.03 -7.75 -9.23
C PRO A 77 -28.68 -9.23 -9.28
N ASN A 78 -28.15 -9.70 -10.40
CA ASN A 78 -27.74 -11.08 -10.64
C ASN A 78 -26.84 -11.65 -9.54
N GLY A 79 -25.95 -10.82 -8.97
CA GLY A 79 -25.03 -11.20 -7.91
C GLY A 79 -25.76 -11.55 -6.62
N GLN A 80 -26.80 -10.78 -6.26
CA GLN A 80 -27.62 -11.02 -5.08
C GLN A 80 -28.37 -12.34 -5.19
N GLU A 81 -28.90 -12.61 -6.37
CA GLU A 81 -29.61 -13.84 -6.67
C GLU A 81 -28.70 -15.05 -6.65
N LYS A 82 -27.51 -14.97 -7.26
CA LYS A 82 -26.48 -16.02 -7.18
C LYS A 82 -26.06 -16.28 -5.73
N LEU A 83 -25.91 -15.24 -4.91
CA LEU A 83 -25.51 -15.37 -3.51
C LEU A 83 -26.62 -16.01 -2.65
N LEU A 84 -27.89 -15.71 -2.95
CA LEU A 84 -29.04 -16.26 -2.23
C LEU A 84 -29.58 -17.57 -2.84
N GLY A 85 -29.02 -18.00 -3.97
CA GLY A 85 -29.33 -19.26 -4.64
C GLY A 85 -30.60 -19.25 -5.48
N THR A 86 -31.06 -18.07 -5.91
CA THR A 86 -32.16 -17.89 -6.85
C THR A 86 -31.64 -17.79 -8.30
N ASN A 87 -32.53 -17.88 -9.29
CA ASN A 87 -32.14 -17.93 -10.70
C ASN A 87 -32.19 -16.54 -11.37
N PRO A 88 -31.04 -15.95 -11.75
CA PRO A 88 -30.99 -14.59 -12.31
C PRO A 88 -31.63 -14.40 -13.68
N ASP A 89 -31.95 -15.50 -14.37
CA ASP A 89 -32.59 -15.46 -15.69
C ASP A 89 -34.13 -15.60 -15.58
N SER A 90 -34.69 -15.58 -14.37
CA SER A 90 -36.08 -15.93 -14.10
C SER A 90 -36.75 -14.99 -13.10
N ALA A 91 -37.51 -14.02 -13.62
CA ALA A 91 -38.20 -13.00 -12.82
C ALA A 91 -39.25 -13.52 -11.82
N GLU A 92 -39.55 -14.83 -11.83
CA GLU A 92 -40.43 -15.50 -10.88
C GLU A 92 -39.66 -16.14 -9.70
N ASP A 93 -38.33 -16.19 -9.78
CA ASP A 93 -37.44 -16.86 -8.84
C ASP A 93 -36.50 -15.85 -8.18
N PHE A 94 -37.04 -15.13 -7.20
CA PHE A 94 -36.36 -14.04 -6.51
C PHE A 94 -36.26 -14.25 -5.00
N PRO A 95 -35.34 -13.56 -4.31
CA PRO A 95 -35.17 -13.69 -2.87
C PRO A 95 -36.42 -13.27 -2.09
N VAL A 96 -37.00 -14.19 -1.32
CA VAL A 96 -38.19 -13.90 -0.51
C VAL A 96 -37.79 -13.29 0.83
N GLY A 97 -38.24 -12.07 1.10
CA GLY A 97 -38.05 -11.40 2.40
C GLY A 97 -36.72 -10.67 2.54
N VAL A 98 -36.02 -10.45 1.43
CA VAL A 98 -34.81 -9.61 1.33
C VAL A 98 -35.13 -8.47 0.38
N GLU A 99 -34.67 -7.25 0.68
CA GLU A 99 -34.84 -6.11 -0.23
C GLU A 99 -33.77 -6.15 -1.34
N PRO A 100 -34.04 -5.60 -2.53
CA PRO A 100 -33.04 -5.50 -3.58
C PRO A 100 -31.87 -4.61 -3.16
N ASP A 101 -30.66 -5.11 -3.33
CA ASP A 101 -29.43 -4.35 -3.12
C ASP A 101 -29.23 -3.33 -4.25
N PRO A 102 -28.61 -2.18 -3.98
CA PRO A 102 -28.20 -1.26 -5.03
C PRO A 102 -27.16 -1.93 -5.95
N PRO A 103 -27.21 -1.72 -7.27
CA PRO A 103 -26.24 -2.29 -8.22
C PRO A 103 -24.78 -1.93 -7.88
N GLU A 104 -24.55 -0.76 -7.30
CA GLU A 104 -23.22 -0.27 -6.89
C GLU A 104 -22.48 -1.22 -5.93
N LYS A 105 -23.22 -2.00 -5.13
CA LYS A 105 -22.66 -3.01 -4.21
C LYS A 105 -21.98 -4.16 -4.96
N TRP A 106 -22.46 -4.47 -6.15
CA TRP A 106 -21.97 -5.55 -6.99
C TRP A 106 -20.93 -5.07 -8.02
N ILE A 107 -20.88 -3.75 -8.27
CA ILE A 107 -19.81 -3.14 -9.09
C ILE A 107 -18.50 -3.01 -8.29
N ASN A 108 -18.60 -2.70 -7.00
CA ASN A 108 -17.44 -2.45 -6.14
C ASN A 108 -17.08 -3.68 -5.31
N GLU A 109 -16.14 -4.48 -5.80
CA GLU A 109 -15.63 -5.67 -5.09
C GLU A 109 -14.45 -5.38 -4.14
N ASP A 110 -14.05 -4.11 -3.97
CA ASP A 110 -12.89 -3.74 -3.18
C ASP A 110 -13.20 -3.59 -1.68
N ASP A 111 -14.46 -3.63 -1.28
CA ASP A 111 -14.83 -3.75 0.13
C ASP A 111 -14.55 -5.18 0.61
N ILE A 112 -13.28 -5.41 0.96
CA ILE A 112 -12.89 -6.58 1.75
C ILE A 112 -13.75 -6.59 3.02
N ASP A 113 -14.80 -7.42 3.01
CA ASP A 113 -15.64 -7.65 4.18
C ASP A 113 -14.85 -8.48 5.19
N TRP A 114 -14.16 -7.78 6.08
CA TRP A 114 -13.39 -8.36 7.17
C TRP A 114 -14.27 -9.13 8.17
N ASP A 115 -15.57 -8.84 8.25
CA ASP A 115 -16.51 -9.56 9.11
C ASP A 115 -16.85 -10.95 8.51
N SER A 116 -16.96 -11.04 7.18
CA SER A 116 -17.08 -12.31 6.43
C SER A 116 -15.87 -13.24 6.65
N LEU A 117 -14.65 -12.66 6.68
CA LEU A 117 -13.43 -13.42 6.95
C LEU A 117 -13.31 -13.86 8.42
N GLN A 118 -14.04 -13.24 9.34
CA GLN A 118 -14.01 -13.57 10.76
C GLN A 118 -14.93 -14.74 11.14
N ASP A 119 -15.99 -15.01 10.36
CA ASP A 119 -16.95 -16.08 10.63
C ASP A 119 -16.43 -17.49 10.28
N GLY A 120 -15.26 -17.61 9.63
CA GLY A 120 -14.60 -18.90 9.43
C GLY A 120 -15.48 -19.94 8.70
N THR A 121 -16.48 -19.49 7.94
CA THR A 121 -17.30 -20.33 7.07
C THR A 121 -16.47 -20.68 5.85
N ILE A 122 -15.54 -21.62 6.08
CA ILE A 122 -15.05 -22.51 5.03
C ILE A 122 -16.28 -23.05 4.32
N THR A 123 -16.52 -22.56 3.10
CA THR A 123 -17.53 -23.07 2.19
C THR A 123 -17.45 -24.60 2.26
N SER A 124 -18.60 -25.24 2.42
CA SER A 124 -18.74 -26.67 2.77
C SER A 124 -17.89 -27.61 1.90
N GLU A 125 -17.53 -27.18 0.69
CA GLU A 125 -16.59 -27.85 -0.22
C GLU A 125 -15.17 -27.99 0.36
N GLN A 126 -14.60 -26.95 0.98
CA GLN A 126 -13.24 -26.98 1.54
C GLN A 126 -13.14 -27.86 2.79
N MET A 127 -14.23 -27.96 3.57
CA MET A 127 -14.31 -28.80 4.76
C MET A 127 -14.36 -30.29 4.40
N THR A 128 -14.95 -30.67 3.26
CA THR A 128 -14.94 -32.07 2.78
C THR A 128 -13.54 -32.55 2.37
N MET A 129 -12.72 -31.69 1.76
CA MET A 129 -11.36 -32.06 1.36
C MET A 129 -10.43 -32.23 2.57
N VAL A 130 -10.54 -31.37 3.58
CA VAL A 130 -9.73 -31.46 4.81
C VAL A 130 -10.13 -32.68 5.66
N THR A 131 -11.44 -32.95 5.79
CA THR A 131 -11.92 -34.14 6.51
C THR A 131 -11.57 -35.44 5.77
N ALA A 132 -11.70 -35.48 4.44
CA ALA A 132 -11.29 -36.62 3.64
C ALA A 132 -9.79 -36.91 3.79
N TRP A 133 -8.93 -35.87 3.70
CA TRP A 133 -7.49 -36.04 3.85
C TRP A 133 -7.09 -36.53 5.25
N ASN A 134 -7.71 -36.01 6.31
CA ASN A 134 -7.43 -36.44 7.68
C ASN A 134 -7.87 -37.89 7.98
N ILE A 135 -9.02 -38.32 7.44
CA ILE A 135 -9.51 -39.70 7.54
C ILE A 135 -8.57 -40.66 6.80
N THR A 136 -8.14 -40.32 5.58
CA THR A 136 -7.23 -41.16 4.80
C THR A 136 -5.88 -41.34 5.50
N ILE A 137 -5.33 -40.30 6.13
CA ILE A 137 -4.04 -40.39 6.83
C ILE A 137 -4.12 -41.26 8.08
N HIS A 138 -5.21 -41.20 8.85
CA HIS A 138 -5.39 -42.08 10.01
C HIS A 138 -5.58 -43.55 9.60
N GLN A 139 -6.27 -43.82 8.49
CA GLN A 139 -6.40 -45.18 7.94
C GLN A 139 -5.05 -45.73 7.45
N VAL A 140 -4.21 -44.91 6.79
CA VAL A 140 -2.87 -45.32 6.36
C VAL A 140 -1.93 -45.58 7.54
N LYS A 141 -2.00 -44.78 8.62
CA LYS A 141 -1.18 -44.99 9.82
C LYS A 141 -1.63 -46.18 10.68
N GLY A 142 -2.92 -46.55 10.63
CA GLY A 142 -3.47 -47.71 11.33
C GLY A 142 -3.12 -49.06 10.70
N TYR A 143 -2.75 -49.09 9.41
CA TYR A 143 -2.43 -50.32 8.67
C TYR A 143 -0.93 -50.71 8.72
N GLN A 144 -0.08 -49.91 9.38
CA GLN A 144 1.37 -50.13 9.47
C GLN A 144 1.83 -50.68 10.85
N ARG A 145 0.96 -51.38 11.59
CA ARG A 145 1.34 -52.22 12.74
C ARG A 145 0.76 -53.62 12.61
#